data_AF-A0A074M639-F1
#
_entry.id   AF-A0A074M639-F1
#
_cell.length_a   1.000
_cell.length_b   1.000
_cell.length_c   1.000
_cell.angle_alpha   90.00
_cell.angle_beta   90.00
_cell.angle_gamma   90.00
#
_symmetry.space_group_name_H-M   'P 1'
#
loop_
_entity.id
_entity.type
_entity.pdbx_description
1 polymer ?
#
loop_
_entity_poly.entity_id
_entity_poly.type
_entity_poly.pdbx_seq_one_letter_code
_entity_poly.pdbx_strand_id
1 'polypeptide(L)'
;MMVQDVWSLIGVDRKMTSESDKILTDIFLCYFKAIEDIMGVSVFGRQSFEEVLQEGLSIEGDYKHFWRWLDEFGAEKMNRIASLQVSNSDKTLDFLDSELYTLQTLLDEGEEALFVHSMVDSISELYRTLSQVSVTVEKLQEVVPHVLQGTFEWTLPPQVSMTHEFQPYMSMTSDWMSPTTMPADDQRASLCA
;
A
#
# COMPACT_ATOMS: atom_id res chain seq x y z
N MET A 1 -20.53 -5.01 -26.79
CA MET A 1 -20.17 -4.44 -25.48
C MET A 1 -18.73 -3.97 -25.62
N MET A 2 -18.46 -2.66 -25.53
CA MET A 2 -17.07 -2.19 -25.56
C MET A 2 -16.44 -2.61 -24.24
N VAL A 3 -15.42 -3.47 -24.30
CA VAL A 3 -14.53 -3.69 -23.17
C VAL A 3 -13.80 -2.37 -22.99
N GLN A 4 -14.23 -1.56 -22.03
CA GLN A 4 -13.48 -0.39 -21.63
C GLN A 4 -12.15 -0.89 -21.05
N ASP A 5 -11.06 -0.36 -21.58
CA ASP A 5 -9.75 -0.59 -21.02
C ASP A 5 -9.73 -0.08 -19.57
N VAL A 6 -9.25 -0.88 -18.61
CA VAL A 6 -9.20 -0.51 -17.19
C VAL A 6 -8.44 0.79 -16.98
N TRP A 7 -7.45 1.05 -17.82
CA TRP A 7 -6.67 2.29 -17.78
C TRP A 7 -7.51 3.50 -18.18
N SER A 8 -8.34 3.35 -19.21
CA SER A 8 -9.26 4.41 -19.65
C SER A 8 -10.28 4.78 -18.59
N LEU A 9 -10.74 3.80 -17.79
CA LEU A 9 -11.65 4.04 -16.66
C LEU A 9 -10.99 4.90 -15.58
N ILE A 10 -9.71 4.66 -15.28
CA ILE A 10 -8.90 5.44 -14.33
C ILE A 10 -8.51 6.81 -14.92
N GLY A 11 -8.72 7.02 -16.22
CA GLY A 11 -8.36 8.26 -16.93
C GLY A 11 -6.90 8.31 -17.38
N VAL A 12 -6.24 7.16 -17.57
CA VAL A 12 -4.85 7.05 -18.02
C VAL A 12 -4.77 6.35 -19.38
N ASP A 13 -4.06 6.96 -20.34
CA ASP A 13 -3.70 6.32 -21.61
C ASP A 13 -2.42 5.49 -21.43
N ARG A 14 -2.58 4.20 -21.10
CA ARG A 14 -1.47 3.27 -20.90
C ARG A 14 -1.37 2.30 -22.07
N LYS A 15 -0.17 2.13 -22.60
CA LYS A 15 0.12 1.08 -23.60
C LYS A 15 0.63 -0.18 -22.91
N MET A 16 0.01 -1.32 -23.18
CA MET A 16 0.51 -2.63 -22.73
C MET A 16 1.71 -3.04 -23.58
N THR A 17 2.92 -2.87 -23.06
CA THR A 17 4.17 -3.12 -23.80
C THR A 17 5.02 -4.22 -23.22
N SER A 18 4.77 -4.60 -21.97
CA SER A 18 5.57 -5.56 -21.20
C SER A 18 4.70 -6.64 -20.53
N GLU A 19 5.34 -7.64 -19.93
CA GLU A 19 4.67 -8.65 -19.12
C GLU A 19 4.22 -8.08 -17.78
N SER A 20 5.04 -7.22 -17.17
CA SER A 20 4.63 -6.44 -15.98
C SER A 20 3.36 -5.63 -16.23
N ASP A 21 3.20 -5.03 -17.42
CA ASP A 21 1.97 -4.32 -17.78
C ASP A 21 0.74 -5.25 -17.81
N LYS A 22 0.91 -6.49 -18.27
CA LYS A 22 -0.17 -7.49 -18.32
C LYS A 22 -0.59 -7.89 -16.92
N ILE A 23 0.36 -8.28 -16.08
CA ILE A 23 0.06 -8.71 -14.71
C ILE A 23 -0.56 -7.55 -13.92
N LEU A 24 -0.05 -6.32 -14.08
CA LEU A 24 -0.66 -5.15 -13.45
C LEU A 24 -2.08 -4.88 -13.95
N THR A 25 -2.35 -5.09 -15.24
CA THR A 25 -3.73 -5.00 -15.79
C THR A 25 -4.63 -6.03 -15.11
N ASP A 26 -4.15 -7.26 -14.95
CA ASP A 26 -4.92 -8.35 -14.32
C ASP A 26 -5.20 -8.06 -12.83
N ILE A 27 -4.25 -7.46 -12.11
CA ILE A 27 -4.46 -7.01 -10.73
C ILE A 27 -5.58 -5.94 -10.66
N PHE A 28 -5.55 -4.94 -11.54
CA PHE A 28 -6.59 -3.91 -11.56
C PHE A 28 -7.96 -4.45 -11.98
N LEU A 29 -8.00 -5.40 -12.92
CA LEU A 29 -9.22 -6.13 -13.25
C LEU A 29 -9.75 -6.89 -12.04
N CYS A 30 -8.87 -7.49 -11.24
CA CYS A 30 -9.22 -8.17 -10.00
C CYS A 30 -9.90 -7.22 -9.01
N TYR A 31 -9.34 -6.02 -8.80
CA TYR A 31 -9.95 -4.99 -7.96
C TYR A 31 -11.34 -4.57 -8.45
N PHE A 32 -11.47 -4.27 -9.74
CA PHE A 32 -12.74 -3.81 -10.31
C PHE A 32 -13.81 -4.89 -10.31
N LYS A 33 -13.43 -6.13 -10.57
CA LYS A 33 -14.34 -7.27 -10.43
C LYS A 33 -14.80 -7.42 -8.99
N ALA A 34 -13.91 -7.31 -8.01
CA ALA A 34 -14.27 -7.39 -6.60
C ALA A 34 -15.21 -6.26 -6.15
N ILE A 35 -15.01 -5.03 -6.66
CA ILE A 35 -15.94 -3.93 -6.41
C ILE A 35 -17.36 -4.29 -6.91
N GLU A 36 -17.47 -4.93 -8.07
CA GLU A 36 -18.76 -5.34 -8.63
C GLU A 36 -19.37 -6.54 -7.88
N ASP A 37 -18.57 -7.59 -7.65
CA ASP A 37 -19.03 -8.86 -7.11
C ASP A 37 -19.28 -8.80 -5.59
N ILE A 38 -18.43 -8.10 -4.83
CA ILE A 38 -18.49 -8.04 -3.35
C ILE A 38 -19.27 -6.80 -2.89
N MET A 39 -18.99 -5.64 -3.50
CA MET A 39 -19.55 -4.37 -3.02
C MET A 39 -20.82 -3.96 -3.79
N GLY A 40 -21.17 -4.69 -4.86
CA GLY A 40 -22.39 -4.48 -5.62
C GLY A 40 -22.40 -3.18 -6.45
N VAL A 41 -21.25 -2.56 -6.67
CA VAL A 41 -21.13 -1.34 -7.49
C VAL A 41 -20.68 -1.72 -8.89
N SER A 42 -21.53 -1.48 -9.88
CA SER A 42 -21.19 -1.81 -11.27
C SER A 42 -20.06 -0.91 -11.77
N VAL A 43 -18.95 -1.53 -12.15
CA VAL A 43 -17.74 -0.84 -12.61
C VAL A 43 -17.69 -0.83 -14.14
N PHE A 44 -17.94 -1.98 -14.77
CA PHE A 44 -17.78 -2.12 -16.20
C PHE A 44 -18.93 -1.43 -16.96
N GLY A 45 -18.58 -0.48 -17.83
CA GLY A 45 -19.52 0.34 -18.59
C GLY A 45 -19.73 1.75 -18.04
N ARG A 46 -19.03 2.14 -16.97
CA ARG A 46 -18.98 3.50 -16.45
C ARG A 46 -18.04 4.40 -17.25
N GLN A 47 -18.31 5.69 -17.28
CA GLN A 47 -17.47 6.60 -18.08
C GLN A 47 -16.14 6.89 -17.40
N SER A 48 -16.12 6.87 -16.06
CA SER A 48 -14.92 7.16 -15.27
C SER A 48 -14.96 6.43 -13.92
N PHE A 49 -13.78 6.28 -13.32
CA PHE A 49 -13.65 5.76 -11.96
C PHE A 49 -14.29 6.69 -10.92
N GLU A 50 -14.36 7.99 -11.19
CA GLU A 50 -15.07 8.96 -10.35
C GLU A 50 -16.55 8.62 -10.21
N GLU A 51 -17.22 8.20 -11.29
CA GLU A 51 -18.62 7.76 -11.22
C GLU A 51 -18.81 6.55 -10.30
N VAL A 52 -17.85 5.60 -10.32
CA VAL A 52 -17.84 4.41 -9.46
C VAL A 52 -17.68 4.82 -8.00
N LEU A 53 -16.75 5.75 -7.71
CA LEU A 53 -16.52 6.26 -6.36
C LEU A 53 -17.75 6.95 -5.78
N GLN A 54 -18.38 7.85 -6.55
CA GLN A 54 -19.56 8.57 -6.09
C GLN A 54 -20.74 7.62 -5.80
N GLU A 55 -20.91 6.57 -6.60
CA GLU A 55 -21.91 5.53 -6.32
C GLU A 55 -21.56 4.76 -5.04
N GLY A 56 -20.33 4.29 -4.89
CA GLY A 56 -19.88 3.58 -3.69
C GLY A 56 -20.02 4.40 -2.40
N LEU A 57 -19.68 5.70 -2.44
CA LEU A 57 -19.83 6.61 -1.31
C LEU A 57 -21.30 6.84 -0.90
N SER A 58 -22.23 6.67 -1.83
CA SER A 58 -23.67 6.79 -1.56
C SER A 58 -24.28 5.55 -0.89
N ILE A 59 -23.57 4.41 -0.93
CA ILE A 59 -24.01 3.16 -0.31
C ILE A 59 -23.74 3.19 1.19
N GLU A 60 -24.78 2.95 1.98
CA GLU A 60 -24.67 2.66 3.39
C GLU A 60 -24.41 1.16 3.59
N GLY A 61 -23.44 0.79 4.43
CA GLY A 61 -23.14 -0.62 4.70
C GLY A 61 -21.73 -0.88 5.23
N ASP A 62 -21.38 -2.16 5.32
CA ASP A 62 -20.15 -2.66 5.95
C ASP A 62 -18.87 -2.16 5.26
N TYR A 63 -18.95 -1.87 3.95
CA TYR A 63 -17.82 -1.39 3.14
C TYR A 63 -17.71 0.13 3.05
N LYS A 64 -18.53 0.91 3.77
CA LYS A 64 -18.48 2.39 3.71
C LYS A 64 -17.10 2.96 4.06
N HIS A 65 -16.38 2.30 4.97
CA HIS A 65 -15.02 2.70 5.34
C HIS A 65 -14.03 2.52 4.20
N PHE A 66 -14.18 1.44 3.42
CA PHE A 66 -13.38 1.22 2.22
C PHE A 66 -13.62 2.33 1.20
N TRP A 67 -14.88 2.67 0.93
CA TRP A 67 -15.22 3.72 -0.03
C TRP A 67 -14.65 5.09 0.34
N ARG A 68 -14.71 5.47 1.62
CA ARG A 68 -14.08 6.70 2.11
C ARG A 68 -12.57 6.71 1.96
N TRP A 69 -11.92 5.60 2.28
CA TRP A 69 -10.47 5.47 2.10
C TRP A 69 -10.08 5.52 0.62
N LEU A 70 -10.87 4.88 -0.24
CA LEU A 70 -10.63 4.86 -1.68
C LEU A 70 -10.75 6.27 -2.27
N ASP A 71 -11.73 7.06 -1.83
CA ASP A 71 -11.89 8.48 -2.20
C ASP A 71 -10.74 9.35 -1.68
N GLU A 72 -10.41 9.29 -0.38
CA GLU A 72 -9.38 10.13 0.21
C GLU A 72 -7.95 9.81 -0.26
N PHE A 73 -7.65 8.53 -0.55
CA PHE A 73 -6.28 8.09 -0.79
C PHE A 73 -6.13 7.09 -1.94
N GLY A 74 -7.03 6.10 -2.01
CA GLY A 74 -6.84 4.96 -2.91
C GLY A 74 -6.89 5.33 -4.39
N ALA A 75 -7.79 6.22 -4.79
CA ALA A 75 -7.96 6.67 -6.17
C ALA A 75 -6.72 7.39 -6.70
N GLU A 76 -6.12 8.28 -5.89
CA GLU A 76 -4.86 8.95 -6.25
C GLU A 76 -3.74 7.92 -6.40
N LYS A 77 -3.62 6.96 -5.48
CA LYS A 77 -2.60 5.89 -5.58
C LYS A 77 -2.77 5.05 -6.83
N MET A 78 -4.00 4.63 -7.13
CA MET A 78 -4.34 3.87 -8.33
C MET A 78 -3.97 4.64 -9.60
N ASN A 79 -4.28 5.94 -9.66
CA ASN A 79 -3.91 6.79 -10.79
C ASN A 79 -2.37 6.91 -10.95
N ARG A 80 -1.64 7.09 -9.83
CA ARG A 80 -0.18 7.13 -9.84
C ARG A 80 0.40 5.81 -10.33
N ILE A 81 -0.06 4.66 -9.81
CA ILE A 81 0.35 3.33 -10.27
C ILE A 81 0.10 3.17 -11.77
N ALA A 82 -1.11 3.52 -12.24
CA ALA A 82 -1.49 3.43 -13.64
C ALA A 82 -0.61 4.29 -14.56
N SER A 83 -0.05 5.39 -14.03
CA SER A 83 0.83 6.31 -14.76
C SER A 83 2.31 5.89 -14.76
N LEU A 84 2.72 4.93 -13.94
CA LEU A 84 4.13 4.50 -13.84
C LEU A 84 4.53 3.59 -14.99
N GLN A 85 5.72 3.83 -15.55
CA GLN A 85 6.40 2.80 -16.36
C GLN A 85 6.99 1.74 -15.43
N VAL A 86 6.46 0.53 -15.51
CA VAL A 86 6.89 -0.58 -14.65
C VAL A 86 8.00 -1.35 -15.34
N SER A 87 9.09 -1.60 -14.63
CA SER A 87 10.21 -2.38 -15.14
C SER A 87 9.81 -3.85 -15.34
N ASN A 88 10.31 -4.47 -16.41
CA ASN A 88 10.09 -5.89 -16.70
C ASN A 88 11.24 -6.78 -16.18
N SER A 89 11.61 -6.59 -14.91
CA SER A 89 12.64 -7.40 -14.25
C SER A 89 12.01 -8.54 -13.45
N ASP A 90 12.72 -9.67 -13.31
CA ASP A 90 12.25 -10.85 -12.56
C ASP A 90 11.70 -10.49 -11.17
N LYS A 91 12.42 -9.65 -10.42
CA LYS A 91 11.95 -9.18 -9.09
C LYS A 91 10.62 -8.44 -9.14
N THR A 92 10.36 -7.66 -10.20
CA THR A 92 9.09 -6.96 -10.38
C THR A 92 7.99 -7.94 -10.75
N LEU A 93 8.28 -8.89 -11.63
CA LEU A 93 7.34 -9.92 -12.05
C LEU A 93 6.94 -10.81 -10.86
N ASP A 94 7.91 -11.33 -10.11
CA ASP A 94 7.68 -12.15 -8.91
C ASP A 94 6.79 -11.44 -7.89
N PHE A 95 7.02 -10.14 -7.68
CA PHE A 95 6.20 -9.32 -6.79
C PHE A 95 4.77 -9.20 -7.31
N LEU A 96 4.59 -8.78 -8.57
CA LEU A 96 3.27 -8.61 -9.16
C LEU A 96 2.49 -9.93 -9.22
N ASP A 97 3.14 -11.03 -9.58
CA ASP A 97 2.52 -12.37 -9.62
C ASP A 97 2.10 -12.83 -8.22
N SER A 98 2.92 -12.58 -7.19
CA SER A 98 2.56 -12.88 -5.81
C SER A 98 1.35 -12.09 -5.33
N GLU A 99 1.26 -10.81 -5.68
CA GLU A 99 0.09 -9.96 -5.38
C GLU A 99 -1.15 -10.49 -6.09
N LEU A 100 -1.06 -10.75 -7.40
CA LEU A 100 -2.17 -11.26 -8.20
C LEU A 100 -2.68 -12.61 -7.67
N TYR A 101 -1.77 -13.54 -7.37
CA TYR A 101 -2.09 -14.85 -6.83
C TYR A 101 -2.84 -14.76 -5.50
N THR A 102 -2.38 -13.88 -4.60
CA THR A 102 -3.02 -13.67 -3.29
C THR A 102 -4.45 -13.17 -3.45
N LEU A 103 -4.64 -12.16 -4.30
CA LEU A 103 -5.96 -11.58 -4.56
C LEU A 103 -6.92 -12.60 -5.20
N GLN A 104 -6.44 -13.35 -6.21
CA GLN A 104 -7.25 -14.38 -6.87
C GLN A 104 -7.65 -15.49 -5.89
N THR A 105 -6.73 -15.94 -5.05
CA THR A 105 -7.03 -16.98 -4.04
C THR A 105 -8.13 -16.51 -3.09
N LEU A 106 -8.05 -15.28 -2.59
CA LEU A 106 -9.06 -14.73 -1.68
C LEU A 106 -10.43 -14.58 -2.35
N LEU A 107 -10.49 -14.22 -3.63
CA LEU A 107 -11.75 -14.20 -4.40
C LEU A 107 -12.32 -15.61 -4.59
N ASP A 108 -11.48 -16.57 -4.96
CA ASP A 108 -11.91 -17.95 -5.24
C ASP A 108 -12.40 -18.66 -3.96
N GLU A 109 -11.82 -18.32 -2.80
CA GLU A 109 -12.24 -18.83 -1.49
C GLU A 109 -13.49 -18.12 -0.94
N GLY A 110 -13.92 -17.01 -1.54
CA GLY A 110 -15.10 -16.24 -1.12
C GLY A 110 -14.89 -15.46 0.19
N GLU A 111 -13.65 -15.15 0.53
CA GLU A 111 -13.27 -14.44 1.76
C GLU A 111 -13.46 -12.92 1.61
N GLU A 112 -14.70 -12.48 1.44
CA GLU A 112 -15.07 -11.12 1.02
C GLU A 112 -14.45 -10.02 1.91
N ALA A 113 -14.59 -10.12 3.23
CA ALA A 113 -14.06 -9.11 4.15
C ALA A 113 -12.53 -9.05 4.14
N LEU A 114 -11.87 -10.20 4.06
CA LEU A 114 -10.41 -10.27 3.94
C LEU A 114 -9.94 -9.69 2.62
N PHE A 115 -10.65 -9.97 1.52
CA PHE A 115 -10.33 -9.41 0.22
C PHE A 115 -10.34 -7.88 0.23
N VAL A 116 -11.35 -7.25 0.83
CA VAL A 116 -11.42 -5.77 0.89
C VAL A 116 -10.21 -5.18 1.63
N HIS A 117 -9.81 -5.81 2.75
CA HIS A 117 -8.60 -5.40 3.46
C HIS A 117 -7.33 -5.61 2.63
N SER A 118 -7.19 -6.77 1.99
CA SER A 118 -6.06 -7.07 1.12
C SER A 118 -5.99 -6.14 -0.09
N MET A 119 -7.11 -5.66 -0.61
CA MET A 119 -7.14 -4.68 -1.69
C MET A 119 -6.56 -3.33 -1.24
N VAL A 120 -6.91 -2.85 -0.03
CA VAL A 120 -6.34 -1.63 0.56
C VAL A 120 -4.82 -1.74 0.70
N ASP A 121 -4.36 -2.88 1.23
CA ASP A 121 -2.94 -3.16 1.44
C ASP A 121 -2.20 -3.29 0.11
N SER A 122 -2.74 -4.04 -0.84
CA SER A 122 -2.12 -4.27 -2.15
C SER A 122 -2.00 -2.99 -2.96
N ILE A 123 -3.05 -2.14 -3.02
CA ILE A 123 -2.95 -0.81 -3.66
C ILE A 123 -1.84 0.02 -3.01
N SER A 124 -1.75 0.00 -1.68
CA SER A 124 -0.73 0.75 -0.95
C SER A 124 0.69 0.22 -1.19
N GLU A 125 0.84 -1.09 -1.26
CA GLU A 125 2.12 -1.77 -1.44
C GLU A 125 2.60 -1.68 -2.89
N LEU A 126 1.73 -1.85 -3.88
CA LEU A 126 2.01 -1.56 -5.29
C LEU A 126 2.49 -0.12 -5.45
N TYR A 127 1.77 0.84 -4.86
CA TYR A 127 2.17 2.24 -4.91
C TYR A 127 3.57 2.43 -4.31
N ARG A 128 3.82 1.88 -3.12
CA ARG A 128 5.11 2.02 -2.43
C ARG A 128 6.26 1.41 -3.24
N THR A 129 6.11 0.15 -3.65
CA THR A 129 7.17 -0.64 -4.28
C THR A 129 7.45 -0.15 -5.71
N LEU A 130 6.42 0.16 -6.50
CA LEU A 130 6.61 0.66 -7.86
C LEU A 130 7.06 2.12 -7.88
N SER A 131 6.62 2.96 -6.95
CA SER A 131 7.05 4.37 -6.91
C SER A 131 8.48 4.55 -6.40
N GLN A 132 8.98 3.65 -5.53
CA GLN A 132 10.39 3.67 -5.11
C GLN A 132 11.35 3.49 -6.30
N VAL A 133 10.92 2.77 -7.35
CA VAL A 133 11.68 2.66 -8.60
C VAL A 133 11.72 3.99 -9.35
N SER A 134 10.61 4.73 -9.38
CA SER A 134 10.50 6.02 -10.09
C SER A 134 11.29 7.16 -9.42
N VAL A 135 11.26 7.25 -8.09
CA VAL A 135 12.04 8.27 -7.34
C VAL A 135 13.55 8.10 -7.53
N THR A 136 14.00 6.85 -7.72
CA THR A 136 15.42 6.57 -7.99
C THR A 136 15.83 7.08 -9.37
N VAL A 137 14.95 6.96 -10.37
CA VAL A 137 15.20 7.43 -11.74
C VAL A 137 15.15 8.96 -11.85
N GLU A 138 14.18 9.63 -11.24
CA GLU A 138 14.11 11.10 -11.24
C GLU A 138 15.32 11.74 -10.56
N LYS A 139 15.71 11.24 -9.39
CA LYS A 139 16.93 11.72 -8.70
C LYS A 139 18.20 11.45 -9.51
N LEU A 140 18.27 10.32 -10.22
CA LEU A 140 19.39 10.05 -11.13
C LEU A 140 19.38 11.00 -12.34
N GLN A 141 18.20 11.31 -12.90
CA GLN A 141 18.06 12.26 -14.00
C GLN A 141 18.40 13.71 -13.61
N GLU A 142 18.18 14.10 -12.36
CA GLU A 142 18.67 15.39 -11.83
C GLU A 142 20.20 15.39 -11.67
N VAL A 143 20.79 14.27 -11.29
CA VAL A 143 22.25 14.16 -11.05
C VAL A 143 23.06 14.02 -12.35
N VAL A 144 22.53 13.33 -13.36
CA VAL A 144 23.23 13.06 -14.64
C VAL A 144 23.73 14.33 -15.35
N PRO A 145 22.95 15.42 -15.48
CA PRO A 145 23.42 16.68 -16.05
C PRO A 145 24.62 17.27 -15.28
N HIS A 146 24.60 17.21 -13.94
CA HIS A 146 25.68 17.74 -13.11
C HIS A 146 26.96 16.90 -13.20
N VAL A 147 26.83 15.57 -13.31
CA VAL A 147 27.97 14.68 -13.52
C VAL A 147 28.60 14.89 -14.90
N LEU A 148 27.77 15.01 -15.95
CA LEU A 148 28.25 15.23 -17.32
C LEU A 148 28.89 16.62 -17.52
N GLN A 149 28.46 17.63 -16.76
CA GLN A 149 29.05 18.97 -16.78
C GLN A 149 30.26 19.12 -15.85
N GLY A 150 30.63 18.07 -15.11
CA GLY A 150 31.74 18.10 -14.15
C GLY A 150 31.49 19.01 -12.94
N THR A 151 30.24 19.39 -12.67
CA THR A 151 29.84 20.29 -11.57
C THR A 151 29.26 19.52 -10.38
N PHE A 152 29.31 18.18 -10.41
CA PHE A 152 28.80 17.36 -9.32
C PHE A 152 29.78 17.36 -8.14
N GLU A 153 29.46 18.11 -7.09
CA GLU A 153 30.15 18.02 -5.80
C GLU A 153 29.50 16.93 -4.95
N TRP A 154 30.29 15.90 -4.60
CA TRP A 154 29.87 14.85 -3.67
C TRP A 154 29.77 15.46 -2.27
N THR A 155 28.60 15.95 -1.89
CA THR A 155 28.32 16.26 -0.49
C THR A 155 27.99 14.96 0.21
N LEU A 156 28.98 14.40 0.92
CA LEU A 156 28.72 13.36 1.92
C LEU A 156 27.59 13.87 2.81
N PRO A 157 26.55 13.06 3.09
CA PRO A 157 25.60 13.42 4.13
C PRO A 157 26.40 13.75 5.40
N PRO A 158 26.01 14.78 6.16
CA PRO A 158 26.79 15.21 7.32
C PRO A 158 27.07 13.97 8.17
N GLN A 159 28.36 13.67 8.32
CA GLN A 159 28.80 12.68 9.29
C GLN A 159 28.14 13.11 10.59
N VAL A 160 27.22 12.30 11.10
CA VAL A 160 26.85 12.38 12.50
C VAL A 160 28.14 12.03 13.22
N SER A 161 28.94 13.04 13.55
CA SER A 161 29.98 12.92 14.55
C SER A 161 29.26 12.45 15.79
N MET A 162 29.32 11.15 16.05
CA MET A 162 29.16 10.65 17.40
C MET A 162 30.35 11.22 18.17
N THR A 163 30.21 12.45 18.67
CA THR A 163 30.85 12.83 19.91
C THR A 163 30.24 11.91 20.97
N HIS A 164 30.80 10.71 21.07
CA HIS A 164 30.80 9.97 22.32
C HIS A 164 31.55 10.86 23.32
N GLU A 165 30.83 11.79 23.93
CA GLU A 165 31.16 12.20 25.28
C GLU A 165 30.96 10.95 26.13
N PHE A 166 32.05 10.21 26.30
CA PHE A 166 32.23 9.23 27.35
C PHE A 166 31.91 9.94 28.66
N GLN A 167 30.66 9.87 29.12
CA GLN A 167 30.35 10.13 30.50
C GLN A 167 30.85 8.93 31.30
N PRO A 168 31.82 9.10 32.21
CA PRO A 168 32.31 8.01 33.02
C PRO A 168 31.16 7.49 33.89
N TYR A 169 30.90 6.19 33.82
CA TYR A 169 30.03 5.46 34.73
C TYR A 169 30.48 5.72 36.18
N MET A 170 29.76 6.60 36.87
CA MET A 170 29.84 6.70 38.33
C MET A 170 28.98 5.57 38.91
N SER A 171 29.67 4.57 39.47
CA SER A 171 29.07 3.56 40.33
C SER A 171 28.47 4.21 41.58
N MET A 172 27.16 4.16 41.74
CA MET A 172 26.49 4.39 43.02
C MET A 172 25.33 3.41 43.16
N THR A 173 25.64 2.31 43.85
CA THR A 173 24.81 1.59 44.84
C THR A 173 23.44 1.04 44.44
N SER A 174 23.38 -0.29 44.41
CA SER A 174 22.20 -1.11 44.69
C SER A 174 21.42 -0.61 45.89
N ASP A 175 20.16 -0.24 45.70
CA ASP A 175 19.18 -0.09 46.79
C ASP A 175 17.77 0.01 46.23
N TRP A 176 17.16 -1.13 45.87
CA TRP A 176 15.72 -1.39 46.06
C TRP A 176 15.27 -2.70 45.38
N MET A 177 15.76 -3.84 45.85
CA MET A 177 14.85 -4.99 45.97
C MET A 177 14.46 -5.09 47.43
N SER A 178 13.20 -4.75 47.75
CA SER A 178 12.34 -5.63 48.55
C SER A 178 10.90 -5.12 48.68
N PRO A 179 9.95 -6.03 48.93
CA PRO A 179 8.55 -5.94 48.48
C PRO A 179 7.59 -5.48 49.60
N THR A 180 6.30 -5.43 49.23
CA THR A 180 5.09 -5.44 50.10
C THR A 180 4.39 -4.09 50.26
N THR A 181 3.23 -3.96 49.63
CA THR A 181 1.94 -3.66 50.31
C THR A 181 0.78 -3.69 49.30
N MET A 182 -0.02 -4.75 49.34
CA MET A 182 -1.42 -4.73 48.90
C MET A 182 -2.26 -3.81 49.80
N PRO A 183 -3.43 -3.40 49.33
CA PRO A 183 -4.64 -3.46 50.14
C PRO A 183 -5.68 -4.45 49.57
N ALA A 184 -6.16 -5.33 50.48
CA ALA A 184 -7.51 -5.88 50.70
C ALA A 184 -8.65 -5.57 49.70
N ASP A 185 -9.69 -6.37 49.49
CA ASP A 185 -10.09 -7.75 49.87
C ASP A 185 -11.38 -8.04 49.07
N ASP A 186 -11.71 -9.33 48.95
CA ASP A 186 -13.06 -9.91 48.83
C ASP A 186 -14.02 -9.50 47.69
N GLN A 187 -14.20 -10.41 46.73
CA GLN A 187 -15.38 -11.30 46.70
C GLN A 187 -15.34 -12.19 45.44
N ARG A 188 -14.98 -13.47 45.60
CA ARG A 188 -15.43 -14.54 44.68
C ARG A 188 -15.20 -15.93 45.31
N ALA A 189 -16.24 -16.46 45.94
CA ALA A 189 -16.45 -17.91 46.04
C ALA A 189 -17.89 -18.22 46.48
N SER A 190 -18.76 -18.55 45.52
CA SER A 190 -19.60 -19.77 45.57
C SER A 190 -20.55 -19.77 44.37
N LEU A 191 -20.47 -20.81 43.53
CA LEU A 191 -21.60 -21.50 42.90
C LEU A 191 -21.04 -22.52 41.88
N CYS A 192 -20.69 -23.68 42.38
CA CYS A 192 -20.67 -24.97 41.66
C CYS A 192 -20.84 -26.08 42.71
N ALA A 193 -22.08 -26.31 43.13
CA ALA A 193 -22.67 -27.57 43.60
C ALA A 193 -24.16 -27.31 43.89
#